data_AF-A0A822YXC8-F1
#
_entry.id   AF-A0A822YXC8-F1
#
_cell.length_a   1.000
_cell.length_b   1.000
_cell.length_c   1.000
_cell.angle_alpha   90.00
_cell.angle_beta   90.00
_cell.angle_gamma   90.00
#
_symmetry.space_group_name_H-M   'P 1'
#
loop_
_entity.id
_entity.type
_entity.pdbx_description
1 polymer ?
#
loop_
_entity_poly.entity_id
_entity_poly.type
_entity_poly.pdbx_seq_one_letter_code
_entity_poly.pdbx_strand_id
1 'polypeptide(L)'
;MGTIARNNDFCPLGFKQWTSFPTPRKEDIWNLGKFKIDNKGRKWVLSLIGKKWKDYKSDLKAMYYDLVTPDEAMRNYPNKVPIDQWQILVAFWNSDEGNVLSLNYID
;
A
#
# COMPACT_ATOMS: atom_id res chain seq x y z
N MET A 1 10.29 9.76 1.87
CA MET A 1 9.36 8.99 0.99
C MET A 1 8.58 7.93 1.77
N GLY A 2 9.24 7.12 2.62
CA GLY A 2 8.55 6.09 3.41
C GLY A 2 7.40 6.59 4.29
N THR A 3 7.51 7.79 4.88
CA THR A 3 6.43 8.40 5.68
C THR A 3 5.16 8.65 4.86
N ILE A 4 5.29 9.18 3.65
CA ILE A 4 4.14 9.46 2.75
C ILE A 4 3.51 8.14 2.30
N ALA A 5 4.35 7.16 1.92
CA ALA A 5 3.90 5.85 1.46
C ALA A 5 3.15 5.03 2.52
N ARG A 6 3.36 5.34 3.81
CA ARG A 6 2.71 4.67 4.96
C ARG A 6 1.55 5.47 5.54
N ASN A 7 1.29 6.68 5.05
CA ASN A 7 0.19 7.50 5.52
C ASN A 7 -1.10 7.10 4.81
N ASN A 8 -2.10 6.62 5.55
CA ASN A 8 -3.35 6.11 5.00
C ASN A 8 -4.23 7.19 4.34
N ASP A 9 -4.13 8.46 4.75
CA ASP A 9 -4.90 9.55 4.16
C ASP A 9 -4.48 9.78 2.70
N PHE A 10 -3.18 9.67 2.44
CA PHE A 10 -2.59 9.89 1.12
C PHE A 10 -2.45 8.59 0.32
N CYS A 11 -1.94 7.54 0.97
CA CYS A 11 -1.65 6.23 0.41
C CYS A 11 -2.46 5.12 1.09
N PRO A 12 -3.80 5.12 0.96
CA PRO A 12 -4.67 4.12 1.57
C PRO A 12 -4.34 2.72 1.09
N LEU A 13 -4.42 1.75 1.99
CA LEU A 13 -4.00 0.37 1.74
C LEU A 13 -5.07 -0.45 1.00
N GLY A 14 -6.33 0.00 1.04
CA GLY A 14 -7.46 -0.66 0.38
C GLY A 14 -7.40 -0.69 -1.15
N PHE A 15 -6.54 0.10 -1.78
CA PHE A 15 -6.27 -0.07 -3.21
C PHE A 15 -5.48 -1.35 -3.47
N LYS A 16 -5.90 -2.11 -4.48
CA LYS A 16 -5.23 -3.36 -4.88
C LYS A 16 -3.83 -3.09 -5.45
N GLN A 17 -3.72 -2.09 -6.34
CA GLN A 17 -2.47 -1.77 -7.04
C GLN A 17 -2.22 -0.25 -7.06
N TRP A 18 -0.94 0.14 -7.16
CA TRP A 18 -0.54 1.56 -7.28
C TRP A 18 -1.05 2.22 -8.56
N THR A 19 -1.19 1.45 -9.64
CA THR A 19 -1.76 1.91 -10.91
C THR A 19 -3.21 2.34 -10.75
N SER A 20 -3.97 1.70 -9.86
CA SER A 20 -5.38 1.99 -9.57
C SER A 20 -5.61 3.30 -8.80
N PHE A 21 -4.55 3.92 -8.26
CA PHE A 21 -4.68 5.23 -7.61
C PHE A 21 -5.11 6.30 -8.63
N PRO A 22 -6.19 7.06 -8.36
CA PRO A 22 -6.63 8.14 -9.23
C PRO A 22 -5.53 9.18 -9.46
N THR A 23 -5.47 9.74 -10.66
CA THR A 23 -4.49 10.79 -10.99
C THR A 23 -4.55 11.97 -10.03
N PRO A 24 -5.73 12.52 -9.64
CA PRO A 24 -5.79 13.63 -8.68
C PRO A 24 -5.12 13.30 -7.34
N ARG A 25 -5.31 12.07 -6.84
CA ARG A 25 -4.64 11.62 -5.60
C ARG A 25 -3.11 11.57 -5.76
N LYS A 26 -2.61 11.14 -6.92
CA LYS A 26 -1.16 11.19 -7.22
C LYS A 26 -0.64 12.63 -7.33
N GLU A 27 -1.46 13.58 -7.74
CA GLU A 27 -1.14 15.02 -7.68
C GLU A 27 -1.06 15.50 -6.22
N ASP A 28 -2.02 15.12 -5.38
CA ASP A 28 -2.01 15.51 -3.96
C ASP A 28 -0.77 14.98 -3.23
N ILE A 29 -0.40 13.72 -3.50
CA ILE A 29 0.84 13.11 -2.99
C ILE A 29 2.08 13.90 -3.45
N TRP A 30 2.11 14.32 -4.71
CA TRP A 30 3.20 15.13 -5.26
C TRP A 30 3.30 16.50 -4.56
N ASN A 31 2.17 17.19 -4.40
CA ASN A 31 2.09 18.51 -3.77
C ASN A 31 2.45 18.47 -2.28
N LEU A 32 2.06 17.42 -1.57
CA LEU A 32 2.37 17.23 -0.15
C LEU A 32 3.87 17.05 0.11
N GLY A 33 4.56 16.32 -0.77
CA GLY A 33 5.95 15.94 -0.55
C GLY A 33 6.94 17.09 -0.63
N LYS A 34 6.51 18.29 -1.05
CA LYS A 34 7.32 19.51 -1.19
C LYS A 34 8.70 19.21 -1.80
N PHE A 35 8.71 18.35 -2.81
CA PHE A 35 9.94 17.82 -3.38
C PHE A 35 10.75 18.96 -4.00
N LYS A 36 12.01 19.14 -3.58
CA LYS A 36 12.95 20.07 -4.22
C LYS A 36 13.54 19.47 -5.51
N ILE A 37 12.67 18.91 -6.35
CA ILE A 37 13.02 18.21 -7.58
C ILE A 37 12.20 18.86 -8.70
N ASP A 38 12.85 19.11 -9.84
CA ASP A 38 12.16 19.62 -11.02
C ASP A 38 11.00 18.68 -11.43
N ASN A 39 9.97 19.23 -12.06
CA ASN A 39 8.81 18.46 -12.53
C ASN A 39 9.19 17.29 -13.44
N LYS A 40 10.34 17.35 -14.12
CA LYS A 40 10.90 16.22 -14.89
C LYS A 40 11.17 14.98 -14.03
N GLY A 41 11.48 15.13 -12.75
CA GLY A 41 11.68 14.05 -11.79
C GLY A 41 10.39 13.50 -11.17
N ARG A 42 9.23 14.12 -11.45
CA ARG A 42 7.94 13.77 -10.84
C ARG A 42 7.55 12.32 -11.03
N LYS A 43 7.65 11.82 -12.26
CA LYS A 43 7.30 10.43 -12.60
C LYS A 43 8.15 9.44 -11.80
N TRP A 44 9.44 9.73 -11.64
CA TRP A 44 10.36 8.92 -10.86
C TRP A 44 10.01 8.93 -9.36
N VAL A 45 9.73 10.11 -8.78
CA VAL A 45 9.33 10.22 -7.37
C VAL A 45 8.03 9.46 -7.08
N LEU A 46 7.00 9.62 -7.93
CA LEU A 46 5.74 8.88 -7.77
C LEU A 46 5.94 7.36 -7.91
N SER A 47 6.85 6.93 -8.78
CA SER A 47 7.24 5.52 -8.89
C SER A 47 7.88 5.00 -7.59
N LEU A 48 8.80 5.78 -7.00
CA LEU A 48 9.43 5.43 -5.72
C LEU A 48 8.44 5.36 -4.56
N ILE A 49 7.48 6.28 -4.49
CA ILE A 49 6.41 6.25 -3.48
C ILE A 49 5.55 5.00 -3.69
N GLY A 50 5.16 4.71 -4.93
CA GLY A 50 4.42 3.50 -5.26
C GLY A 50 5.16 2.22 -4.90
N LYS A 51 6.48 2.18 -5.12
CA LYS A 51 7.32 1.07 -4.65
C LYS A 51 7.29 0.96 -3.13
N LYS A 52 7.50 2.05 -2.39
CA LYS A 52 7.49 2.03 -0.92
C LYS A 52 6.14 1.68 -0.32
N TRP A 53 5.04 2.03 -0.99
CA TRP A 53 3.69 1.62 -0.60
C TRP A 53 3.49 0.12 -0.80
N LYS A 54 3.96 -0.45 -1.92
CA LYS A 54 3.96 -1.90 -2.16
C LYS A 54 4.84 -2.64 -1.16
N ASP A 55 6.07 -2.18 -0.94
CA ASP A 55 6.99 -2.75 0.07
C ASP A 55 6.28 -2.79 1.44
N TYR A 56 5.62 -1.71 1.84
CA TYR A 56 4.88 -1.66 3.11
C TYR A 56 3.71 -2.66 3.19
N LYS A 57 2.92 -2.84 2.12
CA LYS A 57 1.88 -3.88 2.07
C LYS A 57 2.47 -5.28 2.20
N SER A 58 3.62 -5.53 1.57
CA SER A 58 4.34 -6.80 1.66
C SER A 58 4.81 -7.06 3.09
N ASP A 59 5.42 -6.06 3.74
CA ASP A 59 5.87 -6.14 5.13
C ASP A 59 4.70 -6.48 6.07
N LEU A 60 3.55 -5.82 5.89
CA LEU A 60 2.34 -6.08 6.67
C LEU A 60 1.83 -7.51 6.48
N LYS A 61 1.77 -8.00 5.24
CA LYS A 61 1.32 -9.36 4.93
C LYS A 61 2.22 -10.39 5.61
N ALA A 62 3.53 -10.25 5.46
CA ALA A 62 4.51 -11.18 6.03
C ALA A 62 4.47 -11.22 7.57
N MET A 63 4.30 -10.06 8.22
CA MET A 63 4.32 -9.97 9.68
C MET A 63 2.99 -10.36 10.35
N TYR A 64 1.85 -10.12 9.72
CA TYR A 64 0.54 -10.18 10.39
C TYR A 64 -0.49 -11.10 9.70
N TYR A 65 -0.23 -11.58 8.48
CA TYR A 65 -1.18 -12.41 7.74
C TYR A 65 -0.62 -13.80 7.42
N ASP A 66 0.59 -13.90 6.85
CA ASP A 66 1.12 -15.16 6.31
C ASP A 66 1.40 -16.25 7.37
N LEU A 67 1.49 -15.88 8.64
CA LEU A 67 1.83 -16.77 9.75
C LEU A 67 0.61 -17.22 10.59
N VAL A 68 -0.60 -16.76 10.24
CA VAL A 68 -1.82 -16.97 11.02
C VAL A 68 -3.02 -17.23 10.10
N THR A 69 -4.15 -17.65 10.67
CA THR A 69 -5.40 -17.74 9.89
C THR A 69 -5.95 -16.36 9.54
N PRO A 70 -6.73 -16.20 8.46
CA PRO A 70 -7.37 -14.92 8.13
C PRO A 70 -8.22 -14.35 9.27
N ASP A 71 -8.92 -15.20 10.02
CA ASP A 71 -9.72 -14.80 11.18
C ASP A 71 -8.87 -14.29 12.35
N GLU A 72 -7.69 -14.87 12.57
CA GLU A 72 -6.72 -14.36 13.55
C GLU A 72 -6.09 -13.05 13.08
N ALA A 73 -5.73 -12.95 11.80
CA ALA A 73 -5.22 -11.72 11.21
C ALA A 73 -6.22 -10.56 11.35
N MET A 74 -7.53 -10.81 11.15
CA MET A 74 -8.57 -9.79 11.34
C MET A 74 -8.63 -9.23 12.76
N ARG A 75 -8.27 -10.03 13.77
CA ARG A 75 -8.26 -9.61 15.19
C ARG A 75 -6.94 -8.98 15.62
N ASN A 76 -5.83 -9.35 14.97
CA ASN A 76 -4.48 -8.93 15.32
C ASN A 76 -3.89 -7.95 14.29
N TYR A 77 -4.36 -6.70 14.32
CA TYR A 77 -3.94 -5.68 13.37
C TYR A 77 -2.86 -4.72 13.94
N PRO A 78 -1.97 -4.17 13.10
CA PRO A 78 -0.94 -3.24 13.58
C PRO A 78 -1.55 -1.90 14.03
N ASN A 79 -1.12 -1.38 15.19
CA ASN A 79 -1.63 -0.12 15.79
C ASN A 79 -1.63 1.11 14.87
N LYS A 80 -0.77 1.15 13.85
CA LYS A 80 -0.65 2.30 12.91
C LYS A 80 -1.51 2.16 11.66
N VAL A 81 -2.25 1.05 11.52
CA VAL A 81 -3.14 0.79 10.39
C VAL A 81 -4.59 0.91 10.87
N PRO A 82 -5.41 1.78 10.23
CA PRO A 82 -6.84 1.84 10.49
C PRO A 82 -7.52 0.49 10.27
N ILE A 83 -8.45 0.13 11.15
CA ILE A 83 -9.08 -1.19 11.14
C ILE A 83 -9.88 -1.46 9.86
N ASP A 84 -10.53 -0.44 9.30
CA ASP A 84 -11.27 -0.52 8.03
C ASP A 84 -10.33 -0.87 6.87
N GLN A 85 -9.17 -0.21 6.81
CA GLN A 85 -8.14 -0.49 5.80
C GLN A 85 -7.55 -1.89 5.97
N TRP A 86 -7.34 -2.31 7.22
CA TRP A 86 -6.84 -3.64 7.53
C TRP A 86 -7.81 -4.74 7.09
N GLN A 87 -9.09 -4.60 7.41
CA GLN A 87 -10.13 -5.56 7.01
C GLN A 87 -10.19 -5.72 5.49
N ILE A 88 -10.10 -4.62 4.74
CA ILE A 88 -10.04 -4.65 3.27
C ILE A 88 -8.80 -5.42 2.79
N LEU A 89 -7.64 -5.19 3.40
CA LEU A 89 -6.40 -5.91 3.05
C LEU A 89 -6.50 -7.41 3.30
N VAL A 90 -6.95 -7.81 4.49
CA VAL A 90 -7.08 -9.23 4.84
C VAL A 90 -8.09 -9.92 3.92
N ALA A 91 -9.23 -9.29 3.66
CA ALA A 91 -10.23 -9.81 2.72
C ALA A 91 -9.65 -9.95 1.30
N PHE A 92 -8.83 -8.99 0.85
CA PHE A 92 -8.14 -9.07 -0.43
C PHE A 92 -7.12 -10.22 -0.47
N TRP A 93 -6.26 -10.36 0.53
CA TRP A 93 -5.26 -11.46 0.57
C TRP A 93 -5.89 -12.84 0.70
N ASN A 94 -7.10 -12.92 1.26
CA ASN A 94 -7.87 -14.17 1.34
C ASN A 94 -8.69 -14.46 0.06
N SER A 95 -8.67 -13.57 -0.94
CA SER A 95 -9.38 -13.75 -2.21
C SER A 95 -8.50 -14.40 -3.28
N ASP A 96 -9.12 -15.07 -4.25
CA ASP A 96 -8.42 -15.65 -5.41
C ASP A 96 -7.59 -14.60 -6.16
N GLU A 97 -8.15 -13.39 -6.33
CA GLU A 97 -7.45 -12.28 -6.99
C GLU A 97 -6.19 -11.86 -6.24
N GLY A 98 -6.25 -11.81 -4.91
CA GLY A 98 -5.10 -11.48 -4.07
C GLY A 98 -4.00 -12.53 -4.18
N ASN A 99 -4.37 -13.81 -4.20
CA ASN A 99 -3.44 -14.92 -4.40
C ASN A 99 -2.75 -14.84 -5.77
N VAL A 100 -3.52 -14.63 -6.85
CA VAL A 100 -2.97 -14.48 -8.21
C VAL A 100 -2.04 -13.27 -8.30
N LEU A 101 -2.42 -12.12 -7.75
CA LEU A 101 -1.59 -10.92 -7.80
C LEU A 101 -0.33 -11.07 -6.97
N SER A 102 -0.38 -11.74 -5.81
CA SER A 102 0.80 -11.97 -4.98
C SER A 102 1.88 -12.82 -5.68
N LEU A 103 1.48 -13.75 -6.56
CA LEU A 103 2.38 -14.56 -7.38
C LEU A 103 3.09 -13.73 -8.46
N ASN A 104 2.39 -12.76 -9.06
CA ASN A 104 2.94 -11.88 -10.10
C ASN A 104 3.94 -10.82 -9.59
N TYR A 105 4.18 -10.74 -8.27
CA TYR A 105 5.14 -9.81 -7.67
C TYR A 105 6.42 -10.51 -7.17
N ILE A 106 6.58 -11.81 -7.41
CA ILE A 106 7.75 -12.62 -6.99
C ILE A 106 8.80 -12.78 -8.12
N ASP A 107 8.52 -12.30 -9.34
CA ASP A 107 9.46 -12.30 -10.48
C ASP A 107 10.17 -10.95 -10.71
#